data_AF-A0A952UY93-F1
#
_entry.id   AF-A0A952UY93-F1
#
_cell.length_a   1.000
_cell.length_b   1.000
_cell.length_c   1.000
_cell.angle_alpha   90.00
_cell.angle_beta   90.00
_cell.angle_gamma   90.00
#
_symmetry.space_group_name_H-M   'P 1'
#
loop_
_entity.id
_entity.type
_entity.pdbx_description
1 polymer ?
#
loop_
_entity_poly.entity_id
_entity_poly.type
_entity_poly.pdbx_seq_one_letter_code
_entity_poly.pdbx_strand_id
1 'polypeptide(L)'
;MASEPLHIVAHSVLYGSLAVALAAWLFPSSSPGAARVVLAAGAFLLVAGSQELAQALSRSRLPGGEELFDLVVDAAGASVGLIVWSLFDRRRVYPLARSLGVALHPGFIGPLGVFALAWSTLRDTRAALGWTLVLVLAVLPLAATWWVGLKRGWYSDRDLSVRAERPRFLLLALVAATVILVAVHLVDAPAIVRDITTANLIATALFTLTTVVGTKVSGHVAVPVGVVVLISATSSRGPWPFLIVALSVSWARVREGRHTPREVLAGWGIAGASCLLTRLVGS
;
A
#
# COMPACT_ATOMS: atom_id res chain seq x y z
N MET A 1 9.63 21.97 16.32
CA MET A 1 8.49 21.19 15.79
C MET A 1 8.10 21.53 14.34
N ALA A 2 8.56 22.65 13.75
CA ALA A 2 8.35 22.96 12.33
C ALA A 2 9.21 22.12 11.33
N SER A 3 9.91 21.09 11.79
CA SER A 3 10.97 20.40 11.02
C SER A 3 10.51 19.12 10.33
N GLU A 4 9.41 18.50 10.75
CA GLU A 4 9.09 17.16 10.25
C GLU A 4 8.47 17.12 8.85
N PRO A 5 7.44 17.93 8.53
CA PRO A 5 6.94 18.01 7.15
C PRO A 5 8.05 18.46 6.19
N LEU A 6 8.92 19.38 6.64
CA LEU A 6 10.06 19.84 5.87
C LEU A 6 11.09 18.72 5.64
N HIS A 7 11.38 17.90 6.66
CA HIS A 7 12.25 16.73 6.55
C HIS A 7 11.71 15.73 5.53
N ILE A 8 10.42 15.38 5.62
CA ILE A 8 9.76 14.47 4.68
C ILE A 8 9.81 15.01 3.25
N VAL A 9 9.55 16.32 3.08
CA VAL A 9 9.65 16.98 1.77
C VAL A 9 11.08 16.97 1.24
N ALA A 10 12.08 17.28 2.07
CA ALA A 10 13.49 17.29 1.69
C ALA A 10 13.96 15.90 1.23
N HIS A 11 13.67 14.86 2.01
CA HIS A 11 13.95 13.46 1.65
C HIS A 11 13.22 13.07 0.35
N SER A 12 11.93 13.42 0.24
CA SER A 12 11.15 13.11 -0.96
C SER A 12 11.72 13.75 -2.22
N VAL A 13 12.21 14.99 -2.13
CA VAL A 13 12.84 15.72 -3.24
C VAL A 13 14.20 15.12 -3.58
N LEU A 14 15.04 14.85 -2.57
CA LEU A 14 16.38 14.30 -2.76
C LEU A 14 16.32 12.92 -3.43
N TYR A 15 15.55 12.00 -2.87
CA TYR A 15 15.46 10.64 -3.38
C TYR A 15 14.56 10.52 -4.61
N GLY A 16 13.57 11.41 -4.76
CA GLY A 16 12.88 11.61 -6.03
C GLY A 16 13.85 11.99 -7.16
N SER A 17 14.76 12.93 -6.91
CA SER A 17 15.78 13.37 -7.87
C SER A 17 16.80 12.26 -8.18
N LEU A 18 17.24 11.51 -7.16
CA LEU A 18 18.09 10.34 -7.35
C LEU A 18 17.42 9.30 -8.25
N ALA A 19 16.16 8.98 -7.99
CA ALA A 19 15.40 8.01 -8.79
C ALA A 19 15.24 8.49 -10.25
N VAL A 20 15.01 9.79 -10.46
CA VAL A 20 14.98 10.41 -11.80
C VAL A 20 16.35 10.26 -12.51
N ALA A 21 17.45 10.56 -11.82
CA ALA A 21 18.79 10.47 -12.39
C ALA A 21 19.16 9.03 -12.76
N LEU A 22 18.90 8.06 -11.86
CA LEU A 22 19.09 6.63 -12.13
C LEU A 22 18.23 6.16 -13.31
N ALA A 23 16.97 6.60 -13.37
CA ALA A 23 16.07 6.24 -14.47
C ALA A 23 16.52 6.83 -15.81
N ALA A 24 16.94 8.10 -15.83
CA ALA A 24 17.45 8.75 -17.04
C ALA A 24 18.74 8.08 -17.55
N TRP A 25 19.61 7.63 -16.64
CA TRP A 25 20.87 7.00 -17.00
C TRP A 25 20.70 5.54 -17.46
N LEU A 26 19.90 4.74 -16.73
CA LEU A 26 19.76 3.31 -16.99
C LEU A 26 18.69 2.99 -18.04
N PHE A 27 17.72 3.89 -18.26
CA PHE A 27 16.59 3.68 -19.17
C PHE A 27 16.55 4.73 -20.29
N PRO A 28 17.59 4.84 -21.14
CA PRO A 28 17.57 5.74 -22.30
C PRO A 28 16.54 5.32 -23.37
N SER A 29 16.06 4.06 -23.32
CA SER A 29 14.99 3.53 -24.16
C SER A 29 13.72 3.26 -23.35
N SER A 30 12.57 3.21 -24.03
CA SER A 30 11.24 3.06 -23.42
C SER A 30 10.92 1.67 -22.85
N SER A 31 11.81 0.67 -23.04
CA SER A 31 11.60 -0.71 -22.60
C SER A 31 12.86 -1.26 -21.90
N PRO A 32 13.09 -0.87 -20.64
CA PRO A 32 14.25 -1.37 -19.93
C PRO A 32 14.12 -2.86 -19.61
N GLY A 33 15.17 -3.63 -19.89
CA GLY A 33 15.24 -5.03 -19.50
C GLY A 33 15.23 -5.19 -17.98
N ALA A 34 14.71 -6.32 -17.49
CA ALA A 34 14.58 -6.61 -16.06
C ALA A 34 15.88 -6.40 -15.26
N ALA A 35 17.03 -6.76 -15.83
CA ALA A 35 18.34 -6.55 -15.21
C ALA A 35 18.63 -5.08 -14.90
N ARG A 36 18.24 -4.15 -15.79
CA ARG A 36 18.44 -2.71 -15.55
C ARG A 36 17.50 -2.17 -14.48
N VAL A 37 16.28 -2.70 -14.39
CA VAL A 37 15.33 -2.35 -13.32
C VAL A 37 15.88 -2.79 -11.96
N VAL A 38 16.38 -4.03 -11.88
CA VAL A 38 17.03 -4.56 -10.67
C VAL A 38 18.25 -3.72 -10.31
N LEU A 39 19.08 -3.36 -11.31
CA LEU A 39 20.25 -2.51 -11.08
C LEU A 39 19.86 -1.13 -10.55
N ALA A 40 18.83 -0.48 -11.12
CA ALA A 40 18.35 0.82 -10.67
C ALA A 40 17.81 0.76 -9.23
N ALA A 41 17.01 -0.26 -8.92
CA ALA A 41 16.48 -0.48 -7.57
C ALA A 41 17.61 -0.78 -6.57
N GLY A 42 18.57 -1.63 -6.95
CA GLY A 42 19.73 -1.96 -6.12
C GLY A 42 20.62 -0.74 -5.86
N ALA A 43 20.88 0.07 -6.89
CA ALA A 43 21.65 1.32 -6.76
C ALA A 43 20.93 2.32 -5.85
N PHE A 44 19.61 2.48 -6.01
CA PHE A 44 18.80 3.34 -5.15
C PHE A 44 18.87 2.90 -3.68
N LEU A 45 18.60 1.62 -3.42
CA LEU A 45 18.63 1.05 -2.06
C LEU A 45 20.02 1.11 -1.44
N LEU A 46 21.06 0.91 -2.23
CA LEU A 46 22.44 1.03 -1.75
C LEU A 46 22.75 2.47 -1.32
N VAL A 47 22.38 3.47 -2.12
CA VAL A 47 22.62 4.88 -1.79
C VAL A 47 21.81 5.30 -0.57
N ALA A 48 20.50 5.03 -0.56
CA ALA A 48 19.61 5.38 0.55
C ALA A 48 20.03 4.66 1.85
N GLY A 49 20.27 3.34 1.78
CA GLY A 49 20.72 2.55 2.92
C GLY A 49 22.10 2.98 3.43
N SER A 50 23.02 3.36 2.55
CA SER A 50 24.34 3.87 2.96
C SER A 50 24.23 5.22 3.66
N GLN A 51 23.35 6.11 3.19
CA GLN A 51 23.12 7.40 3.85
C GLN A 51 22.49 7.22 5.22
N GLU A 52 21.48 6.35 5.35
CA GLU A 52 20.84 6.09 6.65
C GLU A 52 21.80 5.39 7.63
N LEU A 53 22.63 4.47 7.13
CA LEU A 53 23.68 3.85 7.93
C LEU A 53 24.72 4.89 8.40
N ALA A 54 25.20 5.75 7.50
CA ALA A 54 26.13 6.81 7.85
C ALA A 54 25.53 7.78 8.88
N GLN A 55 24.24 8.11 8.73
CA GLN A 55 23.50 8.93 9.68
C GLN A 55 23.44 8.27 11.06
N ALA A 56 23.06 6.99 11.14
CA ALA A 56 23.02 6.24 12.40
C ALA A 56 24.40 6.19 13.08
N LEU A 57 25.45 5.85 12.31
CA LEU A 57 26.82 5.77 12.81
C LEU A 57 27.33 7.14 13.29
N SER A 58 27.00 8.23 12.58
CA SER A 58 27.38 9.60 13.00
C SER A 58 26.73 10.01 14.33
N ARG A 59 25.55 9.44 14.62
CA ARG A 59 24.83 9.61 15.89
C ARG A 59 25.23 8.58 16.95
N SER A 60 26.28 7.79 16.70
CA SER A 60 26.78 6.73 17.59
C SER A 60 25.69 5.73 18.01
N ARG A 61 24.76 5.41 17.10
CA ARG A 61 23.69 4.43 17.32
C ARG A 61 23.64 3.41 16.19
N LEU A 62 23.05 2.25 16.47
CA LEU A 62 22.70 1.29 15.43
C LEU A 62 21.44 1.77 14.68
N PRO A 63 21.29 1.43 13.38
CA PRO A 63 20.06 1.71 12.64
C PRO A 63 18.83 1.16 13.36
N GLY A 64 17.79 1.97 13.48
CA GLY A 64 16.57 1.63 14.20
C GLY A 64 15.32 2.01 13.43
N GLY A 65 14.24 2.29 14.18
CA GLY A 65 12.95 2.66 13.60
C GLY A 65 12.95 4.01 12.86
N GLU A 66 13.85 4.92 13.22
CA GLU A 66 13.97 6.22 12.54
C GLU A 66 14.58 6.07 11.16
N GLU A 67 15.70 5.36 11.03
CA GLU A 67 16.33 5.08 9.73
C GLU A 67 15.42 4.24 8.82
N LEU A 68 14.65 3.31 9.40
CA LEU A 68 13.66 2.56 8.62
C LEU A 68 12.53 3.47 8.12
N PHE A 69 12.07 4.40 8.95
CA PHE A 69 11.07 5.39 8.54
C PHE A 69 11.59 6.28 7.42
N ASP A 70 12.82 6.79 7.56
CA ASP A 70 13.45 7.64 6.55
C ASP A 70 13.62 6.86 5.23
N LEU A 71 14.10 5.61 5.26
CA LEU A 71 14.21 4.75 4.06
C LEU A 71 12.86 4.51 3.37
N VAL A 72 11.78 4.37 4.14
CA VAL A 72 10.42 4.22 3.63
C VAL A 72 9.91 5.53 3.00
N VAL A 73 10.22 6.68 3.61
CA VAL A 73 9.94 8.00 3.03
C VAL A 73 10.73 8.21 1.75
N ASP A 74 11.99 7.78 1.69
CA ASP A 74 12.85 7.88 0.51
C ASP A 74 12.30 7.06 -0.65
N ALA A 75 11.90 5.81 -0.39
CA ALA A 75 11.28 4.95 -1.39
C ALA A 75 9.93 5.53 -1.90
N ALA A 76 9.17 6.17 -1.02
CA ALA A 76 7.95 6.87 -1.41
C ALA A 76 8.26 8.14 -2.22
N GLY A 77 9.29 8.90 -1.85
CA GLY A 77 9.80 10.04 -2.63
C GLY A 77 10.26 9.64 -4.02
N ALA A 78 10.93 8.49 -4.13
CA ALA A 78 11.35 7.91 -5.40
C ALA A 78 10.16 7.64 -6.34
N SER A 79 9.02 7.14 -5.83
CA SER A 79 7.84 6.93 -6.68
C SER A 79 7.28 8.25 -7.22
N VAL A 80 7.27 9.32 -6.41
CA VAL A 80 6.89 10.67 -6.86
C VAL A 80 7.84 11.20 -7.93
N GLY A 81 9.14 11.09 -7.71
CA GLY A 81 10.17 11.51 -8.68
C GLY A 81 10.04 10.76 -10.01
N LEU A 82 9.85 9.44 -9.98
CA LEU A 82 9.63 8.64 -11.17
C LEU A 82 8.33 9.02 -11.89
N ILE A 83 7.24 9.28 -11.15
CA ILE A 83 5.98 9.77 -11.74
C ILE A 83 6.25 11.06 -12.51
N VAL A 84 6.88 12.05 -11.88
CA VAL A 84 7.22 13.33 -12.50
C VAL A 84 8.11 13.13 -13.74
N TRP A 85 9.16 12.29 -13.63
CA TRP A 85 10.03 11.93 -14.75
C TRP A 85 9.26 11.33 -15.94
N SER A 86 8.27 10.48 -15.67
CA SER A 86 7.46 9.86 -16.73
C SER A 86 6.56 10.85 -17.45
N LEU A 87 6.19 11.99 -16.83
CA LEU A 87 5.35 13.00 -17.46
C LEU A 87 6.06 13.75 -18.59
N PHE A 88 7.40 13.76 -18.60
CA PHE A 88 8.19 14.37 -19.67
C PHE A 88 8.24 13.54 -20.96
N ASP A 89 7.87 12.26 -20.90
CA ASP A 89 7.82 11.38 -22.07
C ASP A 89 6.69 10.36 -21.92
N ARG A 90 5.63 10.56 -22.71
CA ARG A 90 4.41 9.73 -22.67
C ARG A 90 4.69 8.24 -22.85
N ARG A 91 5.79 7.86 -23.51
CA ARG A 91 6.18 6.45 -23.70
C ARG A 91 6.53 5.75 -22.38
N ARG A 92 6.89 6.51 -21.34
CA ARG A 92 7.30 6.02 -20.01
C ARG A 92 6.15 5.86 -19.03
N VAL A 93 5.05 6.59 -19.26
CA VAL A 93 3.90 6.67 -18.34
C VAL A 93 3.30 5.30 -18.09
N TYR A 94 2.96 4.56 -19.15
CA TYR A 94 2.30 3.25 -19.00
C TYR A 94 3.22 2.18 -18.36
N PRO A 95 4.48 1.98 -18.81
CA PRO A 95 5.39 1.04 -18.15
C PRO A 95 5.61 1.35 -16.67
N LEU A 96 5.79 2.63 -16.32
CA LEU A 96 5.97 3.04 -14.93
C LEU A 96 4.72 2.79 -14.11
N ALA A 97 3.54 3.21 -14.61
CA ALA A 97 2.28 2.96 -13.95
C ALA A 97 2.11 1.48 -13.64
N ARG A 98 2.31 0.60 -14.63
CA ARG A 98 2.28 -0.85 -14.46
C ARG A 98 3.26 -1.36 -13.40
N SER A 99 4.48 -0.83 -13.39
CA SER A 99 5.52 -1.23 -12.44
C SER A 99 5.15 -0.83 -11.01
N LEU A 100 4.69 0.40 -10.81
CA LEU A 100 4.19 0.89 -9.53
C LEU A 100 2.96 0.09 -9.07
N GLY A 101 2.05 -0.23 -9.99
CA GLY A 101 0.87 -1.05 -9.72
C GLY A 101 1.19 -2.44 -9.20
N VAL A 102 2.26 -3.06 -9.70
CA VAL A 102 2.75 -4.36 -9.23
C VAL A 102 3.51 -4.22 -7.90
N ALA A 103 4.42 -3.25 -7.81
CA ALA A 103 5.26 -3.05 -6.62
C ALA A 103 4.44 -2.65 -5.39
N LEU A 104 3.42 -1.81 -5.60
CA LEU A 104 2.54 -1.29 -4.56
C LEU A 104 1.20 -2.06 -4.51
N HIS A 105 1.20 -3.30 -4.98
CA HIS A 105 0.01 -4.15 -4.97
C HIS A 105 -0.47 -4.40 -3.52
N PRO A 106 -1.80 -4.47 -3.27
CA PRO A 106 -2.36 -4.70 -1.93
C PRO A 106 -1.83 -5.93 -1.21
N GLY A 107 -1.42 -6.96 -1.96
CA GLY A 107 -0.78 -8.15 -1.40
C GLY A 107 0.53 -7.87 -0.65
N PHE A 108 1.22 -6.76 -0.96
CA PHE A 108 2.42 -6.30 -0.25
C PHE A 108 2.09 -5.17 0.72
N ILE A 109 1.30 -4.19 0.28
CA ILE A 109 0.98 -3.00 1.09
C ILE A 109 0.06 -3.35 2.29
N GLY A 110 -0.82 -4.33 2.14
CA GLY A 110 -1.70 -4.81 3.22
C GLY A 110 -0.90 -5.32 4.43
N PRO A 111 -0.03 -6.33 4.28
CA PRO A 111 0.82 -6.81 5.37
C PRO A 111 1.68 -5.71 6.00
N LEU A 112 2.29 -4.84 5.19
CA LEU A 112 3.09 -3.72 5.69
C LEU A 112 2.25 -2.72 6.51
N GLY A 113 1.04 -2.42 6.05
CA GLY A 113 0.09 -1.55 6.74
C GLY A 113 -0.41 -2.13 8.06
N VAL A 114 -0.72 -3.43 8.09
CA VAL A 114 -1.10 -4.15 9.32
C VAL A 114 0.04 -4.10 10.33
N PHE A 115 1.27 -4.40 9.90
CA PHE A 115 2.45 -4.32 10.76
C PHE A 115 2.63 -2.90 11.32
N ALA A 116 2.58 -1.88 10.45
CA ALA A 116 2.76 -0.48 10.85
C ALA A 116 1.71 -0.03 11.88
N LEU A 117 0.44 -0.40 11.69
CA LEU A 117 -0.66 -0.08 12.62
C LEU A 117 -0.52 -0.82 13.95
N ALA A 118 -0.24 -2.13 13.91
CA ALA A 118 -0.04 -2.92 15.11
C ALA A 118 1.16 -2.40 15.91
N TRP A 119 2.28 -2.13 15.23
CA TRP A 119 3.49 -1.61 15.86
C TRP A 119 3.31 -0.19 16.43
N SER A 120 2.57 0.69 15.74
CA SER A 120 2.33 2.06 16.22
C SER A 120 1.55 2.11 17.53
N THR A 121 0.74 1.09 17.81
CA THR A 121 -0.09 1.01 19.01
C THR A 121 0.52 0.11 20.08
N LEU A 122 0.97 -1.09 19.71
CA LEU A 122 1.48 -2.09 20.65
C LEU A 122 2.91 -1.79 21.11
N ARG A 123 3.70 -1.08 20.30
CA ARG A 123 5.13 -0.78 20.54
C ARG A 123 5.98 -2.04 20.81
N ASP A 124 5.53 -3.19 20.33
CA ASP A 124 6.20 -4.49 20.42
C ASP A 124 6.30 -5.11 19.01
N THR A 125 7.53 -5.29 18.54
CA THR A 125 7.83 -5.86 17.23
C THR A 125 7.36 -7.31 17.10
N ARG A 126 7.52 -8.13 18.13
CA ARG A 126 7.11 -9.55 18.10
C ARG A 126 5.60 -9.65 18.06
N ALA A 127 4.89 -8.85 18.85
CA ALA A 127 3.43 -8.81 18.83
C ALA A 127 2.89 -8.31 17.48
N ALA A 128 3.47 -7.22 16.94
CA ALA A 128 3.08 -6.68 15.64
C ALA A 128 3.33 -7.66 14.49
N LEU A 129 4.49 -8.34 14.46
CA LEU A 129 4.78 -9.40 13.50
C LEU A 129 3.84 -10.59 13.67
N GLY A 130 3.57 -11.01 14.90
CA GLY A 130 2.67 -12.12 15.21
C GLY A 130 1.27 -11.89 14.65
N TRP A 131 0.67 -10.73 14.94
CA TRP A 131 -0.65 -10.39 14.41
C TRP A 131 -0.67 -10.18 12.90
N THR A 132 0.39 -9.60 12.33
CA THR A 132 0.54 -9.49 10.88
C THR A 132 0.55 -10.87 10.23
N LEU A 133 1.34 -11.80 10.76
CA LEU A 133 1.42 -13.17 10.25
C LEU A 133 0.08 -13.88 10.37
N VAL A 134 -0.61 -13.78 11.52
CA VAL A 134 -1.94 -14.37 11.71
C VAL A 134 -2.92 -13.87 10.65
N LEU A 135 -2.99 -12.55 10.42
CA LEU A 135 -3.91 -11.98 9.42
C LEU A 135 -3.52 -12.34 7.98
N VAL A 136 -2.23 -12.41 7.67
CA VAL A 136 -1.73 -12.86 6.35
C VAL A 136 -2.09 -14.33 6.10
N LEU A 137 -1.90 -15.20 7.10
CA LEU A 137 -2.26 -16.60 6.99
C LEU A 137 -3.78 -16.78 6.85
N ALA A 138 -4.57 -15.97 7.55
CA ALA A 138 -6.03 -16.02 7.49
C ALA A 138 -6.60 -15.67 6.11
N VAL A 139 -5.89 -14.87 5.29
CA VAL A 139 -6.32 -14.55 3.92
C VAL A 139 -5.79 -15.52 2.85
N LEU A 140 -4.94 -16.49 3.21
CA LEU A 140 -4.42 -17.48 2.25
C LEU A 140 -5.51 -18.28 1.52
N PRO A 141 -6.61 -18.72 2.16
CA PRO A 141 -7.68 -19.42 1.45
C PRO A 141 -8.33 -18.57 0.36
N LEU A 142 -8.50 -17.26 0.62
CA LEU A 142 -9.01 -16.30 -0.35
C LEU A 142 -8.00 -16.13 -1.52
N ALA A 143 -6.72 -15.97 -1.20
CA ALA A 143 -5.65 -15.86 -2.19
C ALA A 143 -5.52 -17.14 -3.04
N ALA A 144 -5.66 -18.32 -2.44
CA ALA A 144 -5.67 -19.60 -3.14
C ALA A 144 -6.85 -19.70 -4.10
N THR A 145 -8.05 -19.28 -3.67
CA THR A 145 -9.24 -19.26 -4.53
C THR A 145 -9.06 -18.30 -5.71
N TRP A 146 -8.50 -17.11 -5.46
CA TRP A 146 -8.14 -16.16 -6.52
C TRP A 146 -7.17 -16.79 -7.53
N TRP A 147 -6.10 -17.42 -7.05
CA TRP A 147 -5.11 -18.08 -7.89
C TRP A 147 -5.69 -19.22 -8.73
N VAL A 148 -6.51 -20.07 -8.12
CA VAL A 148 -7.23 -21.15 -8.83
C VAL A 148 -8.16 -20.55 -9.88
N GLY A 149 -8.88 -19.48 -9.55
CA GLY A 149 -9.75 -18.79 -10.50
C GLY A 149 -9.00 -18.22 -11.71
N LEU A 150 -7.81 -17.66 -11.51
CA LEU A 150 -6.94 -17.24 -12.62
C LEU A 150 -6.52 -18.42 -13.48
N LYS A 151 -6.09 -19.53 -12.86
CA LYS A 151 -5.65 -20.73 -13.59
C LYS A 151 -6.77 -21.42 -14.36
N ARG A 152 -8.00 -21.34 -13.85
CA ARG A 152 -9.21 -21.93 -14.45
C ARG A 152 -9.96 -20.97 -15.39
N GLY A 153 -9.46 -19.74 -15.59
CA GLY A 153 -10.09 -18.75 -16.46
C GLY A 153 -11.39 -18.15 -15.92
N TRP A 154 -11.66 -18.25 -14.61
CA TRP A 154 -12.77 -17.55 -13.97
C TRP A 154 -12.55 -16.03 -13.93
N TYR A 155 -11.28 -15.64 -13.97
CA TYR A 155 -10.81 -14.27 -13.93
C TYR A 155 -9.91 -14.01 -15.13
N SER A 156 -10.20 -12.93 -15.86
CA SER A 156 -9.44 -12.56 -17.06
C SER A 156 -8.08 -11.93 -16.73
N ASP A 157 -7.93 -11.35 -15.54
CA ASP A 157 -6.69 -10.73 -15.10
C ASP A 157 -6.52 -10.71 -13.58
N ARG A 158 -5.27 -10.48 -13.14
CA ARG A 158 -4.87 -10.47 -11.72
C ARG A 158 -5.58 -9.41 -10.88
N ASP A 159 -5.96 -8.29 -11.48
CA ASP A 159 -6.54 -7.14 -10.78
C ASP A 159 -8.08 -7.22 -10.72
N LEU A 160 -8.66 -8.32 -11.21
CA LEU A 160 -10.11 -8.51 -11.38
C LEU A 160 -10.70 -7.28 -12.08
N SER A 161 -10.12 -6.86 -13.21
CA SER A 161 -10.48 -5.58 -13.83
C SER A 161 -11.88 -5.59 -14.46
N VAL A 162 -12.41 -6.77 -14.79
CA VAL A 162 -13.77 -6.97 -15.28
C VAL A 162 -14.75 -7.01 -14.11
N ARG A 163 -15.68 -6.04 -14.06
CA ARG A 163 -16.64 -5.90 -12.95
C ARG A 163 -17.50 -7.15 -12.76
N ALA A 164 -17.95 -7.79 -13.83
CA ALA A 164 -18.81 -8.98 -13.78
C ALA A 164 -18.15 -10.20 -13.10
N GLU A 165 -16.81 -10.24 -13.03
CA GLU A 165 -16.05 -11.31 -12.39
C GLU A 165 -15.93 -11.13 -10.87
N ARG A 166 -16.13 -9.90 -10.37
CA ARG A 166 -15.88 -9.52 -8.97
C ARG A 166 -16.88 -10.05 -7.94
N PRO A 167 -18.22 -10.12 -8.19
CA PRO A 167 -19.18 -10.39 -7.12
C PRO A 167 -18.90 -11.68 -6.35
N ARG A 168 -18.56 -12.78 -7.05
CA ARG A 168 -18.23 -14.06 -6.42
C ARG A 168 -17.00 -13.95 -5.52
N PHE A 169 -15.96 -13.27 -6.00
CA PHE A 169 -14.73 -13.06 -5.23
C PHE A 169 -14.98 -12.16 -4.01
N LEU A 170 -15.73 -11.07 -4.18
CA LEU A 170 -16.04 -10.14 -3.10
C LEU A 170 -16.95 -10.74 -2.04
N LEU A 171 -17.91 -11.60 -2.41
CA LEU A 171 -18.72 -12.36 -1.46
C LEU A 171 -17.87 -13.32 -0.63
N LEU A 172 -16.94 -14.04 -1.28
CA LEU A 172 -15.99 -14.89 -0.55
C LEU A 172 -15.08 -14.08 0.38
N ALA A 173 -14.59 -12.92 -0.09
CA ALA A 173 -13.80 -12.00 0.71
C ALA A 173 -14.60 -11.46 1.90
N LEU A 174 -15.90 -11.19 1.73
CA LEU A 174 -16.80 -10.75 2.79
C LEU A 174 -16.96 -11.83 3.86
N VAL A 175 -17.21 -13.08 3.45
CA VAL A 175 -17.27 -14.23 4.37
C VAL A 175 -15.96 -14.40 5.13
N ALA A 176 -14.82 -14.34 4.42
CA ALA A 176 -13.50 -14.42 5.03
C ALA A 176 -13.26 -13.28 6.04
N ALA A 177 -13.63 -12.04 5.71
CA ALA A 177 -13.52 -10.90 6.61
C ALA A 177 -14.40 -11.05 7.86
N THR A 178 -15.61 -11.61 7.72
CA THR A 178 -16.48 -11.92 8.87
C THR A 178 -15.87 -12.99 9.77
N VAL A 179 -15.35 -14.08 9.20
CA VAL A 179 -14.69 -15.14 9.96
C VAL A 179 -13.48 -14.61 10.71
N ILE A 180 -12.65 -13.79 10.06
CA ILE A 180 -11.49 -13.15 10.68
C ILE A 180 -11.93 -12.25 11.84
N LEU A 181 -12.96 -11.40 11.64
CA LEU A 181 -13.46 -10.53 12.70
C LEU A 181 -13.94 -11.34 13.91
N VAL A 182 -14.75 -12.37 13.69
CA VAL A 182 -15.23 -13.26 14.76
C VAL A 182 -14.05 -13.91 15.49
N ALA A 183 -13.07 -14.43 14.74
CA ALA A 183 -11.89 -15.07 15.33
C ALA A 183 -11.09 -14.11 16.21
N VAL A 184 -10.84 -12.86 15.78
CA VAL A 184 -10.08 -11.89 16.59
C VAL A 184 -10.85 -11.45 17.84
N HIS A 185 -12.18 -11.47 17.82
CA HIS A 185 -12.99 -11.24 19.01
C HIS A 185 -12.96 -12.43 19.98
N LEU A 186 -13.02 -13.67 19.47
CA LEU A 186 -12.99 -14.89 20.29
C LEU A 186 -11.67 -15.08 21.06
N VAL A 187 -10.56 -14.54 20.53
CA VAL A 187 -9.23 -14.62 21.18
C VAL A 187 -8.84 -13.35 21.92
N ASP A 188 -9.78 -12.43 22.14
CA ASP A 188 -9.55 -11.14 22.79
C ASP A 188 -8.35 -10.37 22.20
N ALA A 189 -8.28 -10.32 20.86
CA ALA A 189 -7.19 -9.64 20.18
C ALA A 189 -7.11 -8.16 20.58
N PRO A 190 -5.91 -7.54 20.52
CA PRO A 190 -5.74 -6.13 20.84
C PRO A 190 -6.69 -5.24 20.03
N ALA A 191 -7.14 -4.13 20.65
CA ALA A 191 -8.13 -3.23 20.05
C ALA A 191 -7.76 -2.79 18.62
N ILE A 192 -6.49 -2.48 18.36
CA ILE A 192 -6.02 -2.10 17.02
C ILE A 192 -6.21 -3.22 15.97
N VAL A 193 -6.05 -4.49 16.36
CA VAL A 193 -6.28 -5.63 15.46
C VAL A 193 -7.76 -5.75 15.14
N ARG A 194 -8.62 -5.60 16.16
CA ARG A 194 -10.08 -5.56 15.97
C ARG A 194 -10.48 -4.41 15.06
N ASP A 195 -9.98 -3.20 15.29
CA ASP A 195 -10.22 -2.02 14.45
C ASP A 195 -9.85 -2.28 12.98
N ILE A 196 -8.66 -2.85 12.72
CA ILE A 196 -8.23 -3.20 11.35
C ILE A 196 -9.23 -4.16 10.70
N THR A 197 -9.63 -5.21 11.41
CA THR A 197 -10.53 -6.23 10.86
C THR A 197 -11.96 -5.72 10.67
N THR A 198 -12.45 -4.87 11.57
CA THR A 198 -13.75 -4.19 11.45
C THR A 198 -13.76 -3.23 10.26
N ALA A 199 -12.73 -2.41 10.11
CA ALA A 199 -12.59 -1.52 8.96
C ALA A 199 -12.53 -2.31 7.66
N ASN A 200 -11.78 -3.41 7.62
CA ASN A 200 -11.71 -4.31 6.47
C ASN A 200 -13.07 -4.95 6.14
N LEU A 201 -13.83 -5.40 7.14
CA LEU A 201 -15.16 -5.95 6.94
C LEU A 201 -16.11 -4.90 6.34
N ILE A 202 -16.17 -3.71 6.94
CA ILE A 202 -17.03 -2.61 6.46
C ILE A 202 -16.64 -2.20 5.04
N ALA A 203 -15.34 -2.03 4.77
CA ALA A 203 -14.85 -1.71 3.43
C ALA A 203 -15.24 -2.79 2.42
N THR A 204 -15.03 -4.07 2.75
CA THR A 204 -15.37 -5.21 1.89
C THR A 204 -16.87 -5.29 1.62
N ALA A 205 -17.71 -5.04 2.63
CA ALA A 205 -19.16 -4.97 2.46
C ALA A 205 -19.57 -3.83 1.50
N LEU A 206 -19.00 -2.63 1.68
CA LEU A 206 -19.24 -1.49 0.80
C LEU A 206 -18.73 -1.73 -0.63
N PHE A 207 -17.57 -2.37 -0.81
CA PHE A 207 -17.06 -2.79 -2.12
C PHE A 207 -17.98 -3.81 -2.80
N THR A 208 -18.49 -4.76 -2.03
CA THR A 208 -19.43 -5.77 -2.52
C THR A 208 -20.72 -5.11 -2.96
N LEU A 209 -21.31 -4.26 -2.11
CA LEU A 209 -22.55 -3.54 -2.41
C LEU A 209 -22.40 -2.65 -3.65
N THR A 210 -21.36 -1.83 -3.70
CA THR A 210 -21.10 -0.93 -4.84
C THR A 210 -20.91 -1.70 -6.15
N THR A 211 -20.22 -2.84 -6.10
CA THR A 211 -20.03 -3.72 -7.27
C THR A 211 -21.35 -4.31 -7.76
N VAL A 212 -22.22 -4.75 -6.85
CA VAL A 212 -23.54 -5.31 -7.15
C VAL A 212 -24.46 -4.27 -7.78
N VAL A 213 -24.47 -3.03 -7.27
CA VAL A 213 -25.29 -1.93 -7.83
C VAL A 213 -24.71 -1.32 -9.12
N GLY A 214 -23.61 -1.86 -9.65
CA GLY A 214 -23.09 -1.51 -10.97
C GLY A 214 -21.83 -0.63 -10.98
N THR A 215 -21.31 -0.24 -9.82
CA THR A 215 -20.15 0.64 -9.71
C THR A 215 -18.88 -0.16 -9.43
N LYS A 216 -17.86 0.00 -10.29
CA LYS A 216 -16.53 -0.56 -10.04
C LYS A 216 -15.74 0.40 -9.16
N VAL A 217 -15.08 -0.10 -8.12
CA VAL A 217 -14.24 0.72 -7.23
C VAL A 217 -12.84 0.11 -7.09
N SER A 218 -11.83 0.96 -6.89
CA SER A 218 -10.43 0.53 -6.76
C SER A 218 -10.10 0.06 -5.33
N GLY A 219 -10.12 -1.26 -5.12
CA GLY A 219 -9.60 -1.86 -3.88
C GLY A 219 -8.09 -1.67 -3.69
N HIS A 220 -7.35 -1.43 -4.78
CA HIS A 220 -5.90 -1.18 -4.74
C HIS A 220 -5.53 0.07 -3.94
N VAL A 221 -6.35 1.10 -4.06
CA VAL A 221 -6.14 2.39 -3.39
C VAL A 221 -6.72 2.38 -1.98
N ALA A 222 -7.75 1.57 -1.74
CA ALA A 222 -8.46 1.52 -0.47
C ALA A 222 -7.57 1.09 0.70
N VAL A 223 -6.69 0.11 0.48
CA VAL A 223 -5.79 -0.44 1.50
C VAL A 223 -4.86 0.63 2.09
N PRO A 224 -3.98 1.30 1.30
CA PRO A 224 -3.11 2.34 1.86
C PRO A 224 -3.90 3.52 2.44
N VAL A 225 -5.06 3.89 1.87
CA VAL A 225 -5.92 4.95 2.44
C VAL A 225 -6.46 4.55 3.82
N GLY A 226 -6.92 3.31 4.00
CA GLY A 226 -7.39 2.82 5.30
C GLY A 226 -6.27 2.84 6.34
N VAL A 227 -5.04 2.49 5.93
CA VAL A 227 -3.86 2.58 6.80
C VAL A 227 -3.58 4.03 7.20
N VAL A 228 -3.60 4.98 6.25
CA VAL A 228 -3.44 6.42 6.52
C VAL A 228 -4.43 6.89 7.58
N VAL A 229 -5.72 6.57 7.43
CA VAL A 229 -6.76 7.03 8.36
C VAL A 229 -6.60 6.40 9.74
N LEU A 230 -6.38 5.09 9.84
CA LEU A 230 -6.24 4.42 11.13
C LEU A 230 -4.96 4.83 11.86
N ILE A 231 -3.83 4.95 11.16
CA ILE A 231 -2.54 5.26 11.79
C ILE A 231 -2.45 6.72 12.23
N SER A 232 -3.20 7.62 11.58
CA SER A 232 -3.28 9.04 11.96
C SER A 232 -3.79 9.25 13.39
N ALA A 233 -4.53 8.28 13.95
CA ALA A 233 -4.99 8.34 15.33
C ALA A 233 -3.88 8.06 16.36
N THR A 234 -2.76 7.45 15.95
CA THR A 234 -1.68 7.01 16.87
C THR A 234 -0.30 7.55 16.49
N SER A 235 -0.18 8.20 15.33
CA SER A 235 1.09 8.73 14.84
C SER A 235 0.87 9.93 13.91
N SER A 236 1.62 11.01 14.14
CA SER A 236 1.72 12.14 13.20
C SER A 236 2.63 11.84 12.00
N ARG A 237 3.63 10.96 12.18
CA ARG A 237 4.65 10.62 11.17
C ARG A 237 4.20 9.47 10.27
N GLY A 238 3.63 8.44 10.89
CA GLY A 238 3.26 7.17 10.25
C GLY A 238 2.36 7.26 9.01
N PRO A 239 1.41 8.21 8.89
CA PRO A 239 0.55 8.28 7.72
C PRO A 239 1.27 8.66 6.42
N TRP A 240 2.37 9.41 6.49
CA TRP A 240 2.97 10.06 5.31
C TRP A 240 3.43 9.09 4.22
N PRO A 241 4.18 8.00 4.53
CA PRO A 241 4.57 7.06 3.48
C PRO A 241 3.37 6.38 2.80
N PHE A 242 2.37 5.99 3.58
CA PHE A 242 1.16 5.35 3.05
C PHE A 242 0.31 6.32 2.23
N LEU A 243 0.33 7.61 2.56
CA LEU A 243 -0.32 8.65 1.76
C LEU A 243 0.35 8.78 0.38
N ILE A 244 1.67 8.82 0.33
CA ILE A 244 2.43 8.88 -0.92
C ILE A 244 2.19 7.60 -1.74
N VAL A 245 2.15 6.43 -1.10
CA VAL A 245 1.77 5.15 -1.73
C VAL A 245 0.35 5.21 -2.28
N ALA A 246 -0.63 5.68 -1.51
CA ALA A 246 -2.02 5.81 -1.95
C ALA A 246 -2.15 6.72 -3.19
N LEU A 247 -1.43 7.84 -3.21
CA LEU A 247 -1.39 8.76 -4.35
C LEU A 247 -0.69 8.13 -5.57
N SER A 248 0.43 7.44 -5.35
CA SER A 248 1.20 6.77 -6.40
C SER A 248 0.38 5.65 -7.06
N VAL A 249 -0.30 4.83 -6.27
CA VAL A 249 -1.21 3.78 -6.76
C VAL A 249 -2.43 4.39 -7.46
N SER A 250 -3.00 5.47 -6.91
CA SER A 250 -4.10 6.20 -7.55
C SER A 250 -3.73 6.66 -8.96
N TRP A 251 -2.56 7.28 -9.11
CA TRP A 251 -2.03 7.67 -10.42
C TRP A 251 -1.81 6.46 -11.34
N ALA A 252 -1.17 5.41 -10.84
CA ALA A 252 -0.86 4.21 -11.61
C ALA A 252 -2.12 3.54 -12.16
N ARG A 253 -3.16 3.36 -11.33
CA ARG A 253 -4.42 2.72 -11.73
C ARG A 253 -5.18 3.51 -12.80
N VAL A 254 -5.13 4.84 -12.75
CA VAL A 254 -5.72 5.70 -13.79
C VAL A 254 -4.91 5.62 -15.08
N ARG A 255 -3.58 5.67 -15.01
CA ARG A 255 -2.72 5.66 -16.20
C ARG A 255 -2.65 4.32 -16.90
N GLU A 256 -2.82 3.21 -16.19
CA GLU A 256 -2.99 1.90 -16.80
C GLU A 256 -4.36 1.70 -17.46
N GLY A 257 -5.31 2.63 -17.28
CA GLY A 257 -6.68 2.46 -17.73
C GLY A 257 -7.46 1.41 -16.94
N ARG A 258 -6.93 0.96 -15.79
CA ARG A 258 -7.60 -0.02 -14.93
C ARG A 258 -8.77 0.58 -14.18
N HIS A 259 -8.71 1.88 -13.86
CA HIS A 259 -9.75 2.60 -13.13
C HIS A 259 -9.92 4.04 -13.64
N THR A 260 -11.12 4.59 -13.51
CA THR A 260 -11.34 6.05 -13.74
C THR A 260 -11.02 6.85 -12.47
N PRO A 261 -10.76 8.17 -12.57
CA PRO A 261 -10.59 9.03 -11.39
C PRO A 261 -11.76 8.95 -10.39
N ARG A 262 -13.00 8.81 -10.89
CA ARG A 262 -14.19 8.66 -10.03
C ARG A 262 -14.17 7.35 -9.23
N GLU A 263 -13.77 6.25 -9.87
CA GLU A 263 -13.65 4.95 -9.21
C GLU A 263 -12.52 4.93 -8.17
N VAL A 264 -11.45 5.69 -8.40
CA VAL A 264 -10.38 5.90 -7.43
C VAL A 264 -10.88 6.73 -6.25
N LEU A 265 -11.53 7.87 -6.49
CA LEU A 265 -12.10 8.72 -5.43
C LEU A 265 -13.13 7.96 -4.58
N ALA A 266 -13.98 7.13 -5.21
CA ALA A 266 -14.89 6.25 -4.48
C ALA A 266 -14.13 5.25 -3.58
N GLY A 267 -12.97 4.76 -4.01
CA GLY A 267 -12.10 3.90 -3.20
C GLY A 267 -11.53 4.62 -1.98
N TRP A 268 -11.10 5.87 -2.15
CA TRP A 268 -10.71 6.73 -1.03
C TRP A 268 -11.87 6.95 -0.06
N GLY A 269 -13.06 7.27 -0.59
CA GLY A 269 -14.27 7.50 0.21
C GLY A 269 -14.69 6.27 1.01
N ILE A 270 -14.74 5.09 0.40
CA ILE A 270 -15.09 3.83 1.07
C ILE A 270 -14.08 3.51 2.18
N ALA A 271 -12.78 3.62 1.89
CA ALA A 271 -11.74 3.36 2.89
C ALA A 271 -11.86 4.33 4.07
N GLY A 272 -11.93 5.64 3.82
CA GLY A 272 -12.10 6.64 4.87
C GLY A 272 -13.36 6.43 5.71
N ALA A 273 -14.51 6.20 5.06
CA ALA A 273 -15.77 5.94 5.74
C ALA A 273 -15.71 4.67 6.59
N SER A 274 -15.11 3.58 6.10
CA SER A 274 -14.98 2.33 6.85
C SER A 274 -14.17 2.49 8.14
N CYS A 275 -13.08 3.26 8.08
CA CYS A 275 -12.26 3.56 9.26
C CYS A 275 -12.99 4.47 10.25
N LEU A 276 -13.72 5.49 9.78
CA LEU A 276 -14.53 6.35 10.64
C LEU A 276 -15.66 5.56 11.32
N LEU A 277 -16.39 4.72 10.58
CA LEU A 277 -17.44 3.88 11.13
C LEU A 277 -16.90 2.89 12.17
N THR A 278 -15.71 2.35 11.95
CA THR A 278 -15.04 1.48 12.95
C THR A 278 -14.86 2.19 14.29
N ARG A 279 -14.47 3.47 14.27
CA ARG A 279 -14.33 4.28 15.49
C ARG A 279 -15.66 4.49 16.23
N LEU A 280 -16.77 4.54 15.50
CA LEU A 280 -18.11 4.70 16.07
C LEU A 280 -18.70 3.40 16.63
N VAL A 281 -18.27 2.25 16.11
CA VAL A 281 -18.73 0.92 16.56
C VAL A 281 -17.87 0.37 17.68
N GLY A 282 -16.58 0.75 17.73
CA GLY A 282 -15.63 0.34 18.77
C GLY A 282 -15.61 1.21 20.03
N SER A 283 -16.37 2.31 20.05
CA SER A 283 -16.61 3.18 21.23
C SER A 283 -17.85 2.76 21.99
#